data_AF-A0A292QRN0-F1
#
_entry.id   AF-A0A292QRN0-F1
#
_cell.length_a   1.000
_cell.length_b   1.000
_cell.length_c   1.000
_cell.angle_alpha   90.00
_cell.angle_beta   90.00
_cell.angle_gamma   90.00
#
_symmetry.space_group_name_H-M   'P 1'
#
loop_
_entity.id
_entity.type
_entity.pdbx_description
1 polymer ?
#
loop_
_entity_poly.entity_id
_entity_poly.type
_entity_poly.pdbx_seq_one_letter_code
_entity_poly.pdbx_strand_id
1 'polypeptide(L)'
;MEKLLTKNKECNISNSLPVFSGKTFIVEKFPFYKEKEIAKPKTLFDCVKYFSKVNDVEQDLVGISFGFDNIILNEELSDKKVRHLAEELAVAIDNNCVWRIKDLKKEYGQLKEFSLAKDFLNKKCKEVWNVFDTRVKNIPHESMKALGITNKPDLESILGDSVRFYEKDGGNSTSRIIATILSNENLDYTISDIHKFLKLHHEKEKFNCNPKTIEYLISSQNYDKYKLFDLGVGKISIYKVYKGLSLKNKCRFIFNNLRNFKKVA
;
A
#
# COMPACT_ATOMS: atom_id res chain seq x y z
N MET A 1 -37.42 -45.31 0.73
CA MET A 1 -37.77 -44.33 -0.33
C MET A 1 -36.73 -43.23 -0.31
N GLU A 2 -36.02 -43.11 -1.44
CA GLU A 2 -35.25 -41.93 -1.96
C GLU A 2 -34.13 -41.33 -1.07
N LYS A 3 -32.86 -41.56 -1.45
CA LYS A 3 -31.98 -40.71 -2.31
C LYS A 3 -31.46 -39.46 -1.58
N LEU A 4 -30.19 -39.46 -1.13
CA LEU A 4 -28.98 -39.02 -1.86
C LEU A 4 -28.79 -37.49 -1.93
N LEU A 5 -27.69 -37.02 -1.32
CA LEU A 5 -26.71 -35.99 -1.75
C LEU A 5 -26.26 -35.12 -0.55
N THR A 6 -25.13 -35.47 0.10
CA THR A 6 -23.75 -34.90 -0.05
C THR A 6 -23.58 -33.47 0.51
N LYS A 7 -22.82 -33.34 1.63
CA LYS A 7 -21.42 -32.82 1.75
C LYS A 7 -21.31 -31.29 1.53
N ASN A 8 -20.65 -30.46 2.33
CA ASN A 8 -19.51 -30.65 3.25
C ASN A 8 -19.34 -29.41 4.17
N LYS A 9 -18.99 -29.69 5.45
CA LYS A 9 -17.93 -29.09 6.30
C LYS A 9 -17.92 -27.56 6.48
N GLU A 10 -18.36 -26.98 7.60
CA GLU A 10 -17.94 -27.15 9.00
C GLU A 10 -16.42 -27.02 9.23
N CYS A 11 -16.04 -25.81 9.66
CA CYS A 11 -14.93 -25.58 10.58
C CYS A 11 -15.15 -26.43 11.83
N ASN A 12 -14.13 -27.16 12.29
CA ASN A 12 -13.85 -27.24 13.72
C ASN A 12 -12.42 -27.71 13.95
N ILE A 13 -11.69 -26.86 14.68
CA ILE A 13 -10.38 -27.08 15.24
C ILE A 13 -10.54 -28.19 16.29
N SER A 14 -9.96 -29.37 16.05
CA SER A 14 -9.86 -30.41 17.06
C SER A 14 -8.40 -30.66 17.42
N ASN A 15 -8.17 -30.53 18.72
CA ASN A 15 -7.00 -30.95 19.48
C ASN A 15 -6.40 -32.28 19.00
N SER A 16 -5.12 -32.25 18.64
CA SER A 16 -4.23 -33.41 18.72
C SER A 16 -2.82 -32.95 19.12
N LEU A 17 -2.61 -32.82 20.43
CA LEU A 17 -1.26 -32.84 21.00
C LEU A 17 -0.82 -34.31 21.12
N PRO A 18 0.40 -34.69 20.67
CA PRO A 18 0.96 -35.98 21.03
C PRO A 18 1.43 -35.95 22.48
N VAL A 19 1.01 -36.97 23.23
CA VAL A 19 1.47 -37.30 24.58
C VAL A 19 2.95 -37.67 24.51
N PHE A 20 3.82 -36.87 25.13
CA PHE A 20 5.18 -37.29 25.48
C PHE A 20 5.34 -37.37 27.00
N SER A 21 5.65 -38.59 27.45
CA SER A 21 5.85 -38.98 28.83
C SER A 21 7.26 -38.60 29.30
N GLY A 22 7.36 -38.03 30.50
CA GLY A 22 8.51 -38.20 31.39
C GLY A 22 9.67 -37.23 31.22
N LYS A 23 9.92 -36.46 32.30
CA LYS A 23 11.03 -35.51 32.57
C LYS A 23 10.84 -34.12 31.98
N THR A 24 10.14 -33.29 32.74
CA THR A 24 10.08 -31.83 32.59
C THR A 24 11.49 -31.24 32.72
N PHE A 25 12.09 -30.90 31.58
CA PHE A 25 13.10 -29.86 31.53
C PHE A 25 12.40 -28.55 31.91
N ILE A 26 12.95 -27.84 32.90
CA ILE A 26 12.58 -26.46 33.18
C ILE A 26 13.07 -25.65 31.97
N VAL A 27 12.21 -25.51 30.97
CA VAL A 27 12.36 -24.46 29.97
C VAL A 27 12.08 -23.18 30.73
N GLU A 28 13.15 -22.45 31.07
CA GLU A 28 13.05 -21.07 31.53
C GLU A 28 12.05 -20.36 30.63
N LYS A 29 11.01 -19.80 31.25
CA LYS A 29 9.96 -19.06 30.57
C LYS A 29 10.60 -17.95 29.76
N PHE A 30 10.80 -18.19 28.46
CA PHE A 30 10.98 -17.12 27.50
C PHE A 30 9.75 -16.22 27.64
N PRO A 31 9.92 -14.94 28.01
CA PRO A 31 8.79 -14.06 28.21
C PRO A 31 8.12 -13.85 26.85
N PHE A 32 6.97 -14.50 26.65
CA PHE A 32 6.03 -14.14 25.62
C PHE A 32 5.68 -12.67 25.81
N TYR A 33 6.08 -11.88 24.80
CA TYR A 33 5.55 -10.58 24.44
C TYR A 33 5.26 -9.65 25.63
N LYS A 34 6.33 -9.07 26.19
CA LYS A 34 6.26 -7.62 26.44
C LYS A 34 6.09 -6.97 25.08
N GLU A 35 5.12 -6.06 24.95
CA GLU A 35 5.09 -5.07 23.87
C GLU A 35 6.49 -4.49 23.75
N LYS A 36 7.26 -4.98 22.77
CA LYS A 36 8.57 -4.44 22.49
C LYS A 36 8.30 -3.06 21.89
N GLU A 37 8.52 -2.02 22.69
CA GLU A 37 9.36 -0.93 22.20
C GLU A 37 10.54 -1.52 21.42
N ILE A 38 11.03 -0.78 20.42
CA ILE A 38 12.21 -1.05 19.57
C ILE A 38 11.80 -1.70 18.23
N ALA A 39 12.06 -1.09 17.08
CA ALA A 39 13.42 -0.87 16.58
C ALA A 39 13.50 0.27 15.57
N LYS A 40 14.73 0.80 15.41
CA LYS A 40 15.16 1.65 14.28
C LYS A 40 14.48 1.22 12.96
N PRO A 41 14.22 2.15 12.02
CA PRO A 41 13.67 1.77 10.72
C PRO A 41 14.50 0.63 10.15
N LYS A 42 13.86 -0.53 9.97
CA LYS A 42 14.50 -1.69 9.34
C LYS A 42 14.90 -1.22 7.95
N THR A 43 16.19 -1.12 7.67
CA THR A 43 16.63 -0.83 6.30
C THR A 43 16.28 -2.04 5.42
N LEU A 44 16.15 -1.83 4.11
CA LEU A 44 15.94 -2.96 3.20
C LEU A 44 17.14 -3.91 3.26
N PHE A 45 18.34 -3.37 3.44
CA PHE A 45 19.55 -4.14 3.67
C PHE A 45 19.46 -5.01 4.92
N ASP A 46 19.01 -4.48 6.07
CA ASP A 46 18.83 -5.27 7.29
C ASP A 46 17.80 -6.40 7.08
N CYS A 47 16.76 -6.15 6.27
CA CYS A 47 15.79 -7.15 5.88
C CYS A 47 16.44 -8.27 5.05
N VAL A 48 17.18 -7.92 3.99
CA VAL A 48 17.90 -8.89 3.15
C VAL A 48 18.90 -9.69 3.98
N LYS A 49 19.64 -9.03 4.88
CA LYS A 49 20.63 -9.68 5.75
C LYS A 49 20.00 -10.68 6.70
N TYR A 50 18.82 -10.37 7.24
CA TYR A 50 18.06 -11.31 8.07
C TYR A 50 17.70 -12.58 7.28
N PHE A 51 17.11 -12.44 6.09
CA PHE A 51 16.73 -13.60 5.27
C PHE A 51 17.94 -14.37 4.72
N SER A 52 19.03 -13.67 4.41
CA SER A 52 20.28 -14.30 3.97
C SER A 52 20.87 -15.18 5.08
N LYS A 53 20.90 -14.70 6.33
CA LYS A 53 21.34 -15.50 7.48
C LYS A 53 20.46 -16.72 7.74
N VAL A 54 19.14 -16.59 7.59
CA VAL A 54 18.22 -17.72 7.75
C VAL A 54 18.52 -18.80 6.70
N ASN A 55 18.77 -18.40 5.46
CA ASN A 55 19.10 -19.33 4.37
C ASN A 55 20.53 -19.93 4.48
N ASP A 56 21.52 -19.17 4.98
CA ASP A 56 22.87 -19.71 5.22
C ASP A 56 22.86 -20.77 6.34
N VAL A 57 22.14 -20.49 7.43
CA VAL A 57 21.96 -21.46 8.54
C VAL A 57 21.27 -22.73 8.05
N GLU A 58 20.31 -22.63 7.13
CA GLU A 58 19.68 -23.81 6.54
C GLU A 58 20.63 -24.60 5.63
N GLN A 59 21.42 -23.93 4.77
CA GLN A 59 22.40 -24.58 3.90
C GLN A 59 23.46 -25.36 4.71
N ASP A 60 23.88 -24.80 5.85
CA ASP A 60 24.79 -25.45 6.79
C ASP A 60 24.12 -26.60 7.59
N LEU A 61 22.79 -26.60 7.68
CA LEU A 61 21.98 -27.63 8.36
C LEU A 61 21.35 -28.66 7.39
N VAL A 62 21.67 -28.64 6.09
CA VAL A 62 21.21 -29.64 5.12
C VAL A 62 21.66 -31.02 5.57
N GLY A 63 20.72 -31.82 6.09
CA GLY A 63 20.96 -33.15 6.65
C GLY A 63 20.71 -33.29 8.15
N ILE A 64 20.38 -32.21 8.87
CA ILE A 64 20.04 -32.22 10.29
C ILE A 64 18.61 -31.71 10.48
N SER A 65 17.68 -32.61 10.78
CA SER A 65 16.29 -32.24 11.08
C SER A 65 16.19 -31.70 12.51
N PHE A 66 16.01 -30.39 12.64
CA PHE A 66 15.44 -29.82 13.85
C PHE A 66 13.98 -29.46 13.57
N GLY A 67 13.07 -29.96 14.42
CA GLY A 67 11.63 -29.70 14.38
C GLY A 67 11.31 -28.23 14.69
N PHE A 68 11.71 -27.32 13.82
CA PHE A 68 11.32 -25.92 13.84
C PHE A 68 10.18 -25.73 12.85
N ASP A 69 8.95 -25.96 13.29
CA ASP A 69 7.73 -25.88 12.46
C ASP A 69 7.39 -24.45 11.97
N ASN A 70 8.29 -23.46 12.04
CA ASN A 70 8.01 -22.05 11.71
C ASN A 70 9.19 -21.27 11.09
N ILE A 71 10.12 -21.94 10.38
CA ILE A 71 11.07 -21.19 9.54
C ILE A 71 10.39 -20.90 8.20
N ILE A 72 10.02 -19.64 7.95
CA ILE A 72 9.56 -19.20 6.63
C ILE A 72 10.79 -19.13 5.74
N LEU A 73 11.05 -20.23 5.03
CA LEU A 73 12.06 -20.28 3.99
C LEU A 73 11.69 -19.34 2.87
N ASN A 74 12.68 -18.57 2.40
CA ASN A 74 12.50 -17.80 1.19
C ASN A 74 13.31 -18.44 0.06
N GLU A 75 12.62 -19.27 -0.73
CA GLU A 75 13.17 -19.95 -1.91
C GLU A 75 13.84 -18.96 -2.87
N GLU A 76 13.38 -17.70 -2.93
CA GLU A 76 13.94 -16.66 -3.80
C GLU A 76 15.39 -16.30 -3.45
N LEU A 77 15.80 -16.43 -2.18
CA LEU A 77 17.15 -16.11 -1.69
C LEU A 77 18.02 -17.36 -1.43
N SER A 78 17.60 -18.53 -1.92
CA SER A 78 18.37 -19.78 -1.76
C SER A 78 19.71 -19.74 -2.53
N ASP A 79 19.75 -19.02 -3.65
CA ASP A 79 20.95 -18.82 -4.46
C ASP A 79 21.84 -17.70 -3.89
N LYS A 80 23.11 -18.02 -3.64
CA LYS A 80 24.13 -17.10 -3.11
C LYS A 80 24.32 -15.84 -3.98
N LYS A 81 24.20 -15.98 -5.30
CA LYS A 81 24.32 -14.87 -6.25
C LYS A 81 23.09 -13.96 -6.19
N VAL A 82 21.90 -14.53 -5.99
CA VAL A 82 20.68 -13.74 -5.74
C VAL A 82 20.80 -12.99 -4.42
N ARG A 83 21.31 -13.62 -3.36
CA ARG A 83 21.58 -12.96 -2.06
C ARG A 83 22.49 -11.76 -2.23
N HIS A 84 23.64 -11.95 -2.88
CA HIS A 84 24.60 -10.88 -3.10
C HIS A 84 24.00 -9.70 -3.89
N LEU A 85 23.29 -9.99 -4.99
CA LEU A 85 22.61 -8.95 -5.78
C LEU A 85 21.53 -8.23 -4.98
N ALA A 86 20.75 -8.95 -4.17
CA ALA A 86 19.74 -8.35 -3.31
C ALA A 86 20.36 -7.43 -2.25
N GLU A 87 21.50 -7.80 -1.67
CA GLU A 87 22.24 -6.97 -0.71
C GLU A 87 22.75 -5.69 -1.36
N GLU A 88 23.42 -5.78 -2.51
CA GLU A 88 23.97 -4.60 -3.20
C GLU A 88 22.87 -3.64 -3.67
N LEU A 89 21.78 -4.19 -4.24
CA LEU A 89 20.62 -3.40 -4.63
C LEU A 89 19.94 -2.76 -3.43
N ALA A 90 19.83 -3.46 -2.30
CA ALA A 90 19.23 -2.91 -1.09
C ALA A 90 20.04 -1.76 -0.51
N VAL A 91 21.37 -1.88 -0.41
CA VAL A 91 22.24 -0.76 0.01
C VAL A 91 22.09 0.43 -0.92
N ALA A 92 22.00 0.22 -2.23
CA ALA A 92 21.82 1.29 -3.20
C ALA A 92 20.44 1.95 -3.11
N ILE A 93 19.39 1.21 -2.75
CA ILE A 93 18.05 1.75 -2.46
C ILE A 93 18.06 2.53 -1.16
N ASP A 94 18.55 1.96 -0.06
CA ASP A 94 18.58 2.60 1.26
C ASP A 94 19.33 3.96 1.22
N ASN A 95 20.37 4.07 0.40
CA ASN A 95 21.13 5.31 0.20
C ASN A 95 20.59 6.23 -0.93
N ASN A 96 19.47 5.87 -1.56
CA ASN A 96 18.90 6.56 -2.73
C ASN A 96 19.94 6.82 -3.87
N CYS A 97 20.84 5.85 -4.06
CA CYS A 97 21.96 5.90 -5.00
C CYS A 97 21.58 5.43 -6.42
N VAL A 98 21.00 6.32 -7.23
CA VAL A 98 20.50 6.02 -8.59
C VAL A 98 21.58 5.50 -9.54
N TRP A 99 22.80 6.03 -9.47
CA TRP A 99 23.88 5.63 -10.38
C TRP A 99 24.29 4.17 -10.12
N ARG A 100 24.39 3.75 -8.86
CA ARG A 100 24.74 2.37 -8.51
C ARG A 100 23.69 1.38 -8.98
N ILE A 101 22.40 1.73 -8.87
CA ILE A 101 21.30 0.93 -9.44
C ILE A 101 21.45 0.77 -10.96
N LYS A 102 21.80 1.84 -11.68
CA LYS A 102 21.99 1.79 -13.13
C LYS A 102 23.19 0.93 -13.52
N ASP A 103 24.28 1.00 -12.77
CA ASP A 103 25.47 0.19 -13.02
C ASP A 103 25.18 -1.30 -12.79
N LEU A 104 24.54 -1.64 -11.67
CA LEU A 104 24.12 -3.02 -11.38
C LEU A 104 23.17 -3.57 -12.45
N LYS A 105 22.26 -2.73 -12.95
CA LYS A 105 21.36 -3.10 -14.04
C LYS A 105 22.09 -3.31 -15.37
N LYS A 106 23.14 -2.54 -15.67
CA LYS A 106 23.98 -2.74 -16.86
C LYS A 106 24.78 -4.03 -16.78
N GLU A 107 25.34 -4.31 -15.60
CA GLU A 107 26.23 -5.45 -15.39
C GLU A 107 25.45 -6.79 -15.28
N TYR A 108 24.33 -6.78 -14.57
CA TYR A 108 23.61 -8.01 -14.19
C TYR A 108 22.17 -8.07 -14.71
N GLY A 109 21.65 -7.03 -15.36
CA GLY A 109 20.21 -6.92 -15.66
C GLY A 109 19.64 -7.97 -16.61
N GLN A 110 20.47 -8.71 -17.35
CA GLN A 110 20.05 -9.83 -18.20
C GLN A 110 20.01 -11.17 -17.46
N LEU A 111 20.54 -11.23 -16.23
CA LEU A 111 20.58 -12.45 -15.44
C LEU A 111 19.23 -12.74 -14.79
N LYS A 112 18.87 -14.01 -14.71
CA LYS A 112 17.65 -14.46 -14.01
C LYS A 112 17.71 -14.09 -12.53
N GLU A 113 18.90 -14.19 -11.94
CA GLU A 113 19.20 -13.90 -10.54
C GLU A 113 18.92 -12.44 -10.20
N PHE A 114 19.17 -11.51 -11.13
CA PHE A 114 18.85 -10.09 -10.95
C PHE A 114 17.33 -9.87 -10.90
N SER A 115 16.56 -10.57 -11.74
CA SER A 115 15.10 -10.51 -11.68
C SER A 115 14.56 -11.04 -10.35
N LEU A 116 15.08 -12.18 -9.88
CA LEU A 116 14.68 -12.77 -8.59
C LEU A 116 15.00 -11.82 -7.42
N ALA A 117 16.20 -11.24 -7.40
CA ALA A 117 16.58 -10.25 -6.39
C ALA A 117 15.65 -9.03 -6.44
N LYS A 118 15.37 -8.50 -7.63
CA LYS A 118 14.45 -7.38 -7.81
C LYS A 118 13.03 -7.70 -7.30
N ASP A 119 12.50 -8.87 -7.61
CA ASP A 119 11.14 -9.27 -7.22
C ASP A 119 11.02 -9.44 -5.70
N PHE A 120 12.03 -10.05 -5.07
CA PHE A 120 12.15 -10.12 -3.62
C PHE A 120 12.16 -8.72 -2.99
N LEU A 121 13.02 -7.83 -3.48
CA LEU A 121 13.11 -6.45 -2.99
C LEU A 121 11.79 -5.70 -3.20
N ASN A 122 11.09 -5.90 -4.32
CA ASN A 122 9.81 -5.24 -4.58
C ASN A 122 8.75 -5.60 -3.53
N LYS A 123 8.71 -6.86 -3.10
CA LYS A 123 7.83 -7.31 -2.00
C LYS A 123 8.22 -6.65 -0.68
N LYS A 124 9.51 -6.69 -0.34
CA LYS A 124 10.02 -6.16 0.93
C LYS A 124 10.01 -4.63 1.02
N CYS A 125 10.15 -3.93 -0.10
CA CYS A 125 10.03 -2.47 -0.14
C CYS A 125 8.65 -1.99 0.36
N LYS A 126 7.58 -2.72 0.05
CA LYS A 126 6.21 -2.38 0.52
C LYS A 126 6.03 -2.58 2.01
N GLU A 127 6.74 -3.55 2.59
CA GLU A 127 6.74 -3.82 4.03
C GLU A 127 7.60 -2.80 4.80
N VAL A 128 8.80 -2.51 4.28
CA VAL A 128 9.78 -1.61 4.92
C VAL A 128 9.37 -0.15 4.78
N TRP A 129 9.02 0.28 3.57
CA TRP A 129 8.55 1.63 3.28
C TRP A 129 7.07 1.62 2.98
N ASN A 130 6.28 1.28 3.99
CA ASN A 130 4.84 1.40 3.90
C ASN A 130 4.45 2.87 3.75
N VAL A 131 3.95 3.26 2.57
CA VAL A 131 3.56 4.64 2.26
C VAL A 131 2.42 5.15 3.13
N PHE A 132 1.63 4.26 3.76
CA PHE A 132 0.55 4.64 4.67
C PHE A 132 1.02 4.85 6.12
N ASP A 133 2.24 4.42 6.48
CA ASP A 133 2.80 4.66 7.80
C ASP A 133 3.45 6.05 7.84
N THR A 134 2.82 6.98 8.54
CA THR A 134 3.27 8.38 8.66
C THR A 134 4.60 8.53 9.42
N ARG A 135 5.08 7.47 10.07
CA ARG A 135 6.39 7.43 10.72
C ARG A 135 7.51 7.20 9.70
N VAL A 136 7.21 6.61 8.55
CA VAL A 136 8.16 6.41 7.46
C VAL A 136 8.38 7.73 6.75
N LYS A 137 9.64 8.17 6.69
CA LYS A 137 10.07 9.40 6.02
C LYS A 137 11.22 9.10 5.06
N ASN A 138 11.44 9.99 4.11
CA ASN A 138 12.57 9.93 3.16
C ASN A 138 12.60 8.61 2.35
N ILE A 139 11.45 8.21 1.80
CA ILE A 139 11.37 7.04 0.93
C ILE A 139 12.28 7.27 -0.29
N PRO A 140 13.17 6.32 -0.64
CA PRO A 140 14.15 6.49 -1.72
C PRO A 140 13.51 6.24 -3.11
N HIS A 141 12.56 7.11 -3.47
CA HIS A 141 11.74 6.99 -4.69
C HIS A 141 12.57 6.91 -5.97
N GLU A 142 13.67 7.67 -6.07
CA GLU A 142 14.48 7.74 -7.29
C GLU A 142 15.22 6.43 -7.56
N SER A 143 15.86 5.84 -6.53
CA SER A 143 16.50 4.53 -6.66
C SER A 143 15.50 3.40 -6.92
N MET A 144 14.36 3.39 -6.21
CA MET A 144 13.31 2.41 -6.44
C MET A 144 12.80 2.47 -7.89
N LYS A 145 12.50 3.69 -8.38
CA LYS A 145 12.05 3.92 -9.75
C LYS A 145 13.10 3.49 -10.78
N ALA A 146 14.39 3.77 -10.54
CA ALA A 146 15.47 3.35 -11.43
C ALA A 146 15.57 1.82 -11.57
N LEU A 147 15.29 1.08 -10.49
CA LEU A 147 15.23 -0.38 -10.47
C LEU A 147 13.92 -0.93 -11.05
N GLY A 148 12.90 -0.08 -11.19
CA GLY A 148 11.55 -0.47 -11.62
C GLY A 148 10.74 -1.12 -10.48
N ILE A 149 10.98 -0.69 -9.24
CA ILE A 149 10.22 -1.02 -8.04
C ILE A 149 9.38 0.20 -7.66
N THR A 150 8.15 -0.04 -7.22
CA THR A 150 7.30 1.01 -6.65
C THR A 150 6.52 0.45 -5.47
N ASN A 151 6.55 1.18 -4.36
CA ASN A 151 5.69 0.97 -3.20
C ASN A 151 4.42 1.83 -3.24
N LYS A 152 4.26 2.65 -4.30
CA LYS A 152 3.08 3.48 -4.49
C LYS A 152 1.89 2.64 -4.95
N PRO A 153 0.79 2.58 -4.19
CA PRO A 153 -0.44 1.90 -4.59
C PRO A 153 -1.19 2.75 -5.62
N ASP A 154 -1.83 2.09 -6.59
CA ASP A 154 -2.63 2.78 -7.61
C ASP A 154 -3.92 3.39 -7.03
N LEU A 155 -4.42 4.49 -7.62
CA LEU A 155 -5.66 5.13 -7.18
C LEU A 155 -6.85 4.17 -7.10
N GLU A 156 -6.92 3.19 -8.00
CA GLU A 156 -7.96 2.15 -7.97
C GLU A 156 -7.92 1.35 -6.66
N SER A 157 -6.73 0.99 -6.19
CA SER A 157 -6.56 0.20 -4.96
C SER A 157 -6.87 0.98 -3.67
N ILE A 158 -6.73 2.31 -3.69
CA ILE A 158 -6.91 3.15 -2.50
C ILE A 158 -8.24 3.90 -2.46
N LEU A 159 -8.83 4.19 -3.63
CA LEU A 159 -10.02 5.02 -3.75
C LEU A 159 -11.18 4.31 -4.47
N GLY A 160 -10.91 3.25 -5.24
CA GLY A 160 -11.92 2.56 -6.07
C GLY A 160 -13.10 2.02 -5.26
N ASP A 161 -12.83 1.30 -4.16
CA ASP A 161 -13.90 0.76 -3.30
C ASP A 161 -14.74 1.87 -2.66
N SER A 162 -14.09 2.98 -2.29
CA SER A 162 -14.81 4.12 -1.71
C SER A 162 -15.78 4.74 -2.71
N VAL A 163 -15.37 4.85 -3.97
CA VAL A 163 -16.21 5.37 -5.06
C VAL A 163 -17.36 4.41 -5.37
N ARG A 164 -17.10 3.10 -5.41
CA ARG A 164 -18.09 2.07 -5.77
C ARG A 164 -19.15 1.83 -4.70
N PHE A 165 -18.74 1.87 -3.45
CA PHE A 165 -19.56 1.43 -2.32
C PHE A 165 -19.92 2.59 -1.39
N TYR A 166 -18.94 3.31 -0.83
CA TYR A 166 -19.19 4.26 0.27
C TYR A 166 -19.88 5.56 -0.12
N GLU A 167 -19.83 5.92 -1.39
CA GLU A 167 -20.55 7.09 -1.87
C GLU A 167 -22.07 6.90 -1.83
N LYS A 168 -22.55 5.66 -1.98
CA LYS A 168 -23.99 5.33 -1.89
C LYS A 168 -24.53 5.48 -0.48
N ASP A 169 -23.66 5.34 0.52
CA ASP A 169 -24.02 5.41 1.94
C ASP A 169 -24.18 6.85 2.45
N GLY A 170 -23.87 7.86 1.61
CA GLY A 170 -23.98 9.28 1.97
C GLY A 170 -22.98 9.76 3.03
N GLY A 171 -22.05 8.89 3.44
CA GLY A 171 -21.01 9.17 4.43
C GLY A 171 -19.87 10.05 3.89
N ASN A 172 -18.89 10.32 4.75
CA ASN A 172 -17.70 11.12 4.41
C ASN A 172 -16.44 10.28 4.13
N SER A 173 -16.58 8.96 3.95
CA SER A 173 -15.44 8.05 3.76
C SER A 173 -14.58 8.45 2.57
N THR A 174 -15.17 8.70 1.40
CA THR A 174 -14.41 9.08 0.20
C THR A 174 -13.71 10.42 0.35
N SER A 175 -14.39 11.43 0.90
CA SER A 175 -13.75 12.73 1.15
C SER A 175 -12.59 12.62 2.15
N ARG A 176 -12.71 11.77 3.17
CA ARG A 176 -11.62 11.48 4.11
C ARG A 176 -10.46 10.77 3.43
N ILE A 177 -10.73 9.74 2.63
CA ILE A 177 -9.69 9.01 1.89
C ILE A 177 -8.96 9.97 0.93
N ILE A 178 -9.69 10.80 0.18
CA ILE A 178 -9.10 11.83 -0.68
C ILE A 178 -8.23 12.79 0.13
N ALA A 179 -8.70 13.25 1.30
CA ALA A 179 -7.91 14.12 2.17
C ALA A 179 -6.62 13.45 2.63
N THR A 180 -6.70 12.19 3.09
CA THR A 180 -5.54 11.41 3.52
C THR A 180 -4.53 11.22 2.40
N ILE A 181 -4.99 10.91 1.17
CA ILE A 181 -4.12 10.77 0.00
C ILE A 181 -3.36 12.08 -0.26
N LEU A 182 -4.07 13.21 -0.28
CA LEU A 182 -3.49 14.52 -0.60
C LEU A 182 -2.59 15.08 0.51
N SER A 183 -2.80 14.67 1.76
CA SER A 183 -1.96 15.08 2.90
C SER A 183 -0.74 14.20 3.12
N ASN A 184 -0.66 13.05 2.43
CA ASN A 184 0.41 12.09 2.65
C ASN A 184 1.63 12.44 1.78
N GLU A 185 2.72 12.87 2.43
CA GLU A 185 3.98 13.24 1.77
C GLU A 185 4.62 12.08 0.99
N ASN A 186 4.30 10.83 1.36
CA ASN A 186 4.78 9.63 0.70
C ASN A 186 3.95 9.25 -0.56
N LEU A 187 2.86 9.98 -0.83
CA LEU A 187 2.02 9.82 -2.02
C LEU A 187 2.10 11.08 -2.88
N ASP A 188 2.65 10.96 -4.09
CA ASP A 188 2.75 12.04 -5.09
C ASP A 188 1.46 12.21 -5.92
N TYR A 189 0.29 11.91 -5.35
CA TYR A 189 -0.99 12.13 -6.02
C TYR A 189 -1.44 13.58 -5.87
N THR A 190 -1.81 14.21 -6.99
CA THR A 190 -2.39 15.55 -6.99
C THR A 190 -3.92 15.51 -7.00
N ILE A 191 -4.55 16.63 -6.65
CA ILE A 191 -6.00 16.79 -6.83
C ILE A 191 -6.41 16.62 -8.30
N SER A 192 -5.53 16.91 -9.26
CA SER A 192 -5.81 16.67 -10.68
C SER A 192 -5.88 15.19 -11.00
N ASP A 193 -5.07 14.35 -10.36
CA ASP A 193 -5.09 12.89 -10.55
C ASP A 193 -6.37 12.30 -9.98
N ILE A 194 -6.76 12.76 -8.78
CA ILE A 194 -8.04 12.38 -8.16
C ILE A 194 -9.22 12.85 -9.02
N HIS A 195 -9.18 14.06 -9.59
CA HIS A 195 -10.22 14.54 -10.49
C HIS A 195 -10.38 13.62 -11.71
N LYS A 196 -9.27 13.28 -12.38
CA LYS A 196 -9.28 12.36 -13.54
C LYS A 196 -9.84 11.00 -13.16
N PHE A 197 -9.46 10.47 -12.00
CA PHE A 197 -9.95 9.21 -11.49
C PHE A 197 -11.47 9.22 -11.25
N LEU A 198 -11.97 10.23 -10.53
CA LEU A 198 -13.41 10.38 -10.27
C LEU A 198 -14.22 10.56 -11.56
N LYS A 199 -13.70 11.33 -12.52
CA LYS A 199 -14.33 11.53 -13.83
C LYS A 199 -14.43 10.22 -14.60
N LEU A 200 -13.34 9.45 -14.66
CA LEU A 200 -13.32 8.15 -15.34
C LEU A 200 -14.35 7.18 -14.75
N HIS A 201 -14.46 7.15 -13.43
CA HIS A 201 -15.44 6.31 -12.72
C HIS A 201 -16.88 6.78 -12.95
N HIS A 202 -17.12 8.10 -12.99
CA HIS A 202 -18.42 8.63 -13.40
C HIS A 202 -18.80 8.20 -14.82
N GLU A 203 -17.87 8.35 -15.78
CA GLU A 203 -18.11 8.01 -17.19
C GLU A 203 -18.36 6.52 -17.41
N LYS A 204 -17.63 5.64 -16.70
CA LYS A 204 -17.74 4.18 -16.86
C LYS A 204 -18.87 3.56 -16.06
N GLU A 205 -19.01 3.95 -14.80
CA GLU A 205 -19.88 3.27 -13.83
C GLU A 205 -21.14 4.09 -13.49
N LYS A 206 -21.32 5.27 -14.11
CA LYS A 206 -22.39 6.25 -13.82
C LYS A 206 -22.46 6.61 -12.34
N PHE A 207 -21.32 6.59 -11.69
CA PHE A 207 -21.17 6.93 -10.29
C PHE A 207 -21.43 8.42 -10.05
N ASN A 208 -22.12 8.79 -8.95
CA ASN A 208 -22.37 10.19 -8.59
C ASN A 208 -21.79 10.53 -7.22
N CYS A 209 -20.95 11.57 -7.17
CA CYS A 209 -20.43 12.11 -5.92
C CYS A 209 -21.58 12.50 -4.97
N ASN A 210 -21.52 12.03 -3.73
CA ASN A 210 -22.47 12.34 -2.70
C ASN A 210 -22.25 13.76 -2.14
N PRO A 211 -23.22 14.30 -1.37
CA PRO A 211 -23.13 15.66 -0.85
C PRO A 211 -21.88 15.94 -0.01
N LYS A 212 -21.36 14.97 0.74
CA LYS A 212 -20.16 15.14 1.59
C LYS A 212 -18.88 15.21 0.79
N THR A 213 -18.77 14.40 -0.26
CA THR A 213 -17.65 14.49 -1.20
C THR A 213 -17.70 15.81 -1.97
N ILE A 214 -18.87 16.25 -2.43
CA ILE A 214 -19.03 17.56 -3.08
C ILE A 214 -18.65 18.70 -2.12
N GLU A 215 -19.12 18.64 -0.86
CA GLU A 215 -18.82 19.63 0.17
C GLU A 215 -17.31 19.79 0.38
N TYR A 216 -16.60 18.66 0.47
CA TYR A 216 -15.15 18.62 0.59
C TYR A 216 -14.44 19.19 -0.64
N LEU A 217 -14.85 18.80 -1.85
CA LEU A 217 -14.25 19.31 -3.09
C LEU A 217 -14.38 20.84 -3.21
N ILE A 218 -15.51 21.40 -2.81
CA ILE A 218 -15.72 22.86 -2.78
C ILE A 218 -14.90 23.53 -1.64
N SER A 219 -14.97 22.95 -0.43
CA SER A 219 -14.47 23.58 0.80
C SER A 219 -12.98 23.42 1.02
N SER A 220 -12.38 22.35 0.53
CA SER A 220 -10.97 22.04 0.76
C SER A 220 -10.16 22.15 -0.53
N GLN A 221 -10.76 21.77 -1.66
CA GLN A 221 -10.05 21.65 -2.94
C GLN A 221 -10.40 22.76 -3.95
N ASN A 222 -11.18 23.76 -3.53
CA ASN A 222 -11.52 24.95 -4.31
C ASN A 222 -12.22 24.64 -5.65
N TYR A 223 -12.99 23.55 -5.73
CA TYR A 223 -13.74 23.23 -6.94
C TYR A 223 -14.76 24.32 -7.28
N ASP A 224 -14.91 24.58 -8.57
CA ASP A 224 -15.96 25.41 -9.13
C ASP A 224 -17.08 24.53 -9.69
N LYS A 225 -18.14 25.15 -10.23
CA LYS A 225 -19.28 24.44 -10.80
C LYS A 225 -18.89 23.61 -12.02
N TYR A 226 -17.91 24.06 -12.82
CA TYR A 226 -17.51 23.38 -14.04
C TYR A 226 -16.81 22.05 -13.74
N LYS A 227 -15.85 22.07 -12.81
CA LYS A 227 -15.20 20.84 -12.33
C LYS A 227 -16.19 19.88 -11.68
N LEU A 228 -17.25 20.37 -11.05
CA LEU A 228 -18.29 19.50 -10.48
C LEU A 228 -19.21 18.93 -11.56
N PHE A 229 -19.54 19.72 -12.58
CA PHE A 229 -20.28 19.23 -13.75
C PHE A 229 -19.50 18.16 -14.51
N ASP A 230 -18.17 18.30 -14.62
CA ASP A 230 -17.29 17.29 -15.21
C ASP A 230 -17.32 15.94 -14.45
N LEU A 231 -17.69 15.96 -13.18
CA LEU A 231 -17.89 14.76 -12.36
C LEU A 231 -19.34 14.27 -12.34
N GLY A 232 -20.21 14.80 -13.22
CA GLY A 232 -21.61 14.42 -13.31
C GLY A 232 -22.52 15.04 -12.24
N VAL A 233 -22.03 15.98 -11.45
CA VAL A 233 -22.80 16.54 -10.32
C VAL A 233 -23.84 17.55 -10.83
N GLY A 234 -25.12 17.23 -10.69
CA GLY A 234 -26.21 18.10 -11.10
C GLY A 234 -26.31 19.42 -10.32
N LYS A 235 -26.83 20.47 -10.97
CA LYS A 235 -27.02 21.83 -10.40
C LYS A 235 -27.76 21.82 -9.05
N ILE A 236 -28.79 20.98 -8.91
CA ILE A 236 -29.59 20.88 -7.68
C ILE A 236 -28.72 20.39 -6.51
N SER A 237 -27.88 19.38 -6.74
CA SER A 237 -26.98 18.83 -5.71
C SER A 237 -25.94 19.86 -5.28
N ILE A 238 -25.34 20.58 -6.24
CA ILE A 238 -24.40 21.68 -5.94
C ILE A 238 -25.08 22.74 -5.09
N TYR A 239 -26.30 23.16 -5.44
CA TYR A 239 -27.02 24.19 -4.71
C TYR A 239 -27.39 23.75 -3.28
N LYS A 240 -27.82 22.50 -3.10
CA LYS A 240 -28.10 21.92 -1.77
C LYS A 240 -26.86 21.96 -0.88
N VAL A 241 -25.72 21.53 -1.39
CA VAL A 241 -24.44 21.58 -0.65
C VAL A 241 -24.04 23.02 -0.37
N TYR A 242 -24.09 23.89 -1.38
CA TYR A 242 -23.74 25.30 -1.28
C TYR A 242 -24.49 26.01 -0.14
N LYS A 243 -25.79 25.73 0.06
CA LYS A 243 -26.57 26.30 1.17
C LYS A 243 -25.97 25.99 2.54
N GLY A 244 -25.46 24.78 2.72
CA GLY A 244 -24.85 24.32 3.98
C GLY A 244 -23.43 24.83 4.24
N LEU A 245 -22.78 25.46 3.26
CA LEU A 245 -21.41 25.95 3.41
C LEU A 245 -21.31 27.19 4.32
N SER A 246 -20.16 27.34 4.96
CA SER A 246 -19.78 28.57 5.67
C SER A 246 -19.72 29.77 4.71
N LEU A 247 -19.92 30.99 5.24
CA LEU A 247 -19.90 32.21 4.43
C LEU A 247 -18.59 32.37 3.65
N LYS A 248 -17.45 32.06 4.28
CA LYS A 248 -16.13 32.07 3.65
C LYS A 248 -16.08 31.14 2.42
N ASN A 249 -16.55 29.91 2.56
CA ASN A 249 -16.54 28.94 1.47
C ASN A 249 -17.54 29.31 0.36
N LYS A 250 -18.69 29.89 0.72
CA LYS A 250 -19.66 30.43 -0.26
C LYS A 250 -19.07 31.52 -1.13
N CYS A 251 -18.46 32.55 -0.51
CA CYS A 251 -17.81 33.64 -1.21
C CYS A 251 -16.70 33.13 -2.14
N ARG A 252 -15.86 32.22 -1.65
CA ARG A 252 -14.79 31.63 -2.45
C ARG A 252 -15.32 30.81 -3.63
N PHE A 253 -16.38 30.03 -3.43
CA PHE A 253 -17.02 29.29 -4.52
C PHE A 253 -17.55 30.23 -5.61
N ILE A 254 -18.23 31.32 -5.24
CA ILE A 254 -18.68 32.34 -6.21
C ILE A 254 -17.49 32.93 -6.97
N PHE A 255 -16.44 33.34 -6.26
CA PHE A 255 -15.26 33.95 -6.87
C PHE A 255 -14.57 33.02 -7.88
N ASN A 256 -14.41 31.74 -7.53
CA ASN A 256 -13.81 30.74 -8.42
C ASN A 256 -14.66 30.55 -9.69
N ASN A 257 -15.99 30.51 -9.56
CA ASN A 257 -16.89 30.41 -10.70
C ASN A 257 -16.77 31.62 -11.64
N LEU A 258 -16.67 32.84 -11.10
CA LEU A 258 -16.49 34.07 -11.89
C LEU A 258 -15.13 34.10 -12.60
N ARG A 259 -14.07 33.69 -11.90
CA ARG A 259 -12.71 33.65 -12.45
C ARG A 259 -12.60 32.70 -13.64
N ASN A 260 -13.23 31.54 -13.57
CA ASN A 260 -13.17 30.55 -14.64
C ASN A 260 -14.15 30.84 -15.77
N PHE A 261 -15.26 31.55 -15.51
CA PHE A 261 -16.12 32.08 -16.58
C PHE A 261 -15.33 32.99 -17.54
N LYS A 262 -14.47 33.87 -17.01
CA LYS A 262 -13.59 34.77 -17.81
C LYS A 262 -12.48 34.07 -18.60
N LYS A 263 -12.25 32.77 -18.38
CA LYS A 263 -11.25 31.99 -19.13
C LYS A 263 -11.85 31.17 -20.27
N VAL A 264 -13.18 31.02 -20.27
CA VAL A 264 -13.93 30.18 -21.23
C VAL A 264 -14.74 31.06 -22.20
N ALA A 265 -15.05 32.30 -21.82
CA ALA A 265 -15.56 33.35 -22.70
C ALA A 265 -14.41 34.09 -23.38
#